data_AF-A0A7Z9RZ78-F1
#
_entry.id   AF-A0A7Z9RZ78-F1
#
_cell.length_a   1.000
_cell.length_b   1.000
_cell.length_c   1.000
_cell.angle_alpha   90.00
_cell.angle_beta   90.00
_cell.angle_gamma   90.00
#
_symmetry.space_group_name_H-M   'P 1'
#
loop_
_entity.id
_entity.type
_entity.pdbx_description
1 polymer ?
#
loop_
_entity_poly.entity_id
_entity_poly.type
_entity_poly.pdbx_seq_one_letter_code
_entity_poly.pdbx_strand_id
1 'polypeptide(L)'
;MIMRFWSVSTICLLFVLLCPCSIGAQSLESWINWESPPVHPLDLVVGSDLLLATNTADGYLEVHDVSSGNPQHLMSIPVGLDPVSVRARNSSEAWVVNRISDSISIVDLDLGYVRWTLRVEDEPADIIFAGNPERAYVSCSGTDAILVFDPEDLAAAPVRISIIGEEPRGLAKSPDGSTVYCAIFESGNGTTLLGGGFDETAMGGGSGVIGFPPNVVNDPAGPYGGINPPPNAGTGFEPPLNPAVGTPPPVGLIVQRFDQDVWLDDNGTDWGPLVSGPQALLS
;
A
#
# COMPACT_ATOMS: atom_id res chain seq x y z
N MET A 1 -71.10 34.72 -47.69
CA MET A 1 -70.18 34.13 -48.70
C MET A 1 -69.28 35.25 -49.21
N ILE A 2 -68.02 35.28 -48.76
CA ILE A 2 -66.78 35.68 -49.49
C ILE A 2 -66.88 37.01 -50.31
N MET A 3 -66.14 38.11 -50.05
CA MET A 3 -64.68 38.23 -50.14
C MET A 3 -64.21 39.68 -49.81
N ARG A 4 -63.05 39.78 -49.14
CA ARG A 4 -61.93 40.75 -49.28
C ARG A 4 -62.13 42.28 -49.12
N PHE A 5 -61.51 42.82 -48.06
CA PHE A 5 -60.91 44.17 -48.03
C PHE A 5 -59.39 44.05 -47.81
N TRP A 6 -58.63 44.90 -48.51
CA TRP A 6 -57.18 45.08 -48.40
C TRP A 6 -56.82 45.94 -47.17
N SER A 7 -55.67 45.67 -46.55
CA SER A 7 -54.91 46.72 -45.83
C SER A 7 -53.40 46.40 -45.79
N VAL A 8 -52.68 47.28 -46.47
CA VAL A 8 -51.34 47.84 -46.28
C VAL A 8 -50.36 47.15 -45.30
N SER A 9 -49.20 46.78 -45.86
CA SER A 9 -47.97 46.36 -45.21
C SER A 9 -47.52 47.27 -44.06
N THR A 10 -47.25 46.66 -42.90
CA THR A 10 -46.29 47.18 -41.92
C THR A 10 -45.09 46.24 -41.94
N ILE A 11 -43.94 46.71 -42.42
CA ILE A 11 -42.67 45.99 -42.31
C ILE A 11 -42.23 46.09 -40.85
N CYS A 12 -42.34 44.98 -40.12
CA CYS A 12 -41.72 44.83 -38.81
C CYS A 12 -40.31 44.24 -39.02
N LEU A 13 -39.28 45.07 -38.88
CA LEU A 13 -37.89 44.63 -38.85
C LEU A 13 -37.65 43.90 -37.52
N LEU A 14 -37.75 42.56 -37.53
CA LEU A 14 -37.27 41.74 -36.42
C LEU A 14 -35.74 41.67 -36.50
N PHE A 15 -35.06 42.37 -35.60
CA PHE A 15 -33.64 42.13 -35.33
C PHE A 15 -33.50 40.76 -34.66
N VAL A 16 -33.03 39.76 -35.41
CA VAL A 16 -32.55 38.50 -34.84
C VAL A 16 -31.21 38.80 -34.17
N LEU A 17 -31.22 38.90 -32.84
CA LEU A 17 -30.01 38.86 -32.03
C LEU A 17 -29.38 37.47 -32.19
N LEU A 18 -28.37 37.37 -33.06
CA LEU A 18 -27.43 36.25 -33.06
C LEU A 18 -26.67 36.30 -31.74
N CYS A 19 -27.13 35.51 -30.77
CA CYS A 19 -26.39 35.25 -29.55
C CYS A 19 -25.23 34.32 -29.95
N PRO A 20 -23.95 34.75 -29.89
CA PRO A 20 -22.86 33.84 -30.14
C PRO A 20 -22.87 32.80 -29.01
N CYS A 21 -23.14 31.55 -29.38
CA CYS A 21 -22.98 30.41 -28.49
C CYS A 21 -21.49 30.32 -28.19
N SER A 22 -21.05 30.89 -27.08
CA SER A 22 -19.70 30.70 -26.58
C SER A 22 -19.60 29.23 -26.19
N ILE A 23 -18.94 28.43 -27.03
CA ILE A 23 -18.39 27.15 -26.60
C ILE A 23 -17.36 27.51 -25.54
N GLY A 24 -17.78 27.51 -24.28
CA GLY A 24 -16.84 27.63 -23.18
C GLY A 24 -15.85 26.48 -23.33
N ALA A 25 -14.57 26.80 -23.47
CA ALA A 25 -13.54 25.81 -23.25
C ALA A 25 -13.80 25.26 -21.83
N GLN A 26 -14.14 23.97 -21.73
CA GLN A 26 -14.09 23.31 -20.43
C GLN A 26 -12.69 23.53 -19.91
N SER A 27 -12.56 24.19 -18.75
CA SER A 27 -11.29 24.17 -18.04
C SER A 27 -10.94 22.72 -17.86
N LEU A 28 -9.76 22.31 -18.34
CA LEU A 28 -9.13 21.09 -17.85
C LEU A 28 -9.09 21.27 -16.33
N GLU A 29 -10.01 20.62 -15.61
CA GLU A 29 -9.93 20.62 -14.16
C GLU A 29 -8.52 20.14 -13.81
N SER A 30 -7.85 20.90 -12.94
CA SER A 30 -6.54 20.50 -12.44
C SER A 30 -6.72 19.22 -11.66
N TRP A 31 -6.53 18.09 -12.33
CA TRP A 31 -6.57 16.79 -11.73
C TRP A 31 -5.37 16.61 -10.80
N ILE A 32 -5.62 16.07 -9.61
CA ILE A 32 -4.59 15.77 -8.62
C ILE A 32 -4.32 14.27 -8.68
N ASN A 33 -3.13 13.90 -9.14
CA ASN A 33 -2.62 12.54 -8.97
C ASN A 33 -2.02 12.40 -7.58
N TRP A 34 -2.46 11.40 -6.82
CA TRP A 34 -1.78 11.03 -5.57
C TRP A 34 -0.73 9.94 -5.78
N GLU A 35 -0.70 9.33 -6.98
CA GLU A 35 0.24 8.26 -7.35
C GLU A 35 0.24 7.09 -6.37
N SER A 36 -0.89 6.83 -5.70
CA SER A 36 -0.95 5.73 -4.74
C SER A 36 -0.72 4.40 -5.44
N PRO A 37 0.15 3.55 -4.90
CA PRO A 37 0.47 2.30 -5.55
C PRO A 37 -0.71 1.32 -5.43
N PRO A 38 -1.23 0.78 -6.55
CA PRO A 38 -2.33 -0.19 -6.50
C PRO A 38 -1.88 -1.46 -5.78
N VAL A 39 -2.82 -2.13 -5.12
CA VAL A 39 -2.55 -3.42 -4.44
C VAL A 39 -3.27 -4.55 -5.16
N HIS A 40 -4.55 -4.35 -5.47
CA HIS A 40 -5.34 -5.32 -6.21
C HIS A 40 -6.42 -4.59 -7.03
N PRO A 41 -5.99 -3.92 -8.11
CA PRO A 41 -6.84 -2.99 -8.85
C PRO A 41 -7.86 -3.68 -9.75
N LEU A 42 -7.81 -5.01 -9.86
CA LEU A 42 -8.68 -5.82 -10.70
C LEU A 42 -9.18 -7.02 -9.93
N ASP A 43 -10.47 -7.35 -10.04
CA ASP A 43 -11.01 -8.60 -9.50
C ASP A 43 -12.08 -9.21 -10.41
N LEU A 44 -12.10 -10.53 -10.49
CA LEU A 44 -13.14 -11.27 -11.22
C LEU A 44 -14.22 -11.72 -10.24
N VAL A 45 -15.47 -11.39 -10.56
CA VAL A 45 -16.60 -11.82 -9.73
C VAL A 45 -16.84 -13.32 -9.96
N VAL A 46 -16.61 -14.12 -8.92
CA VAL A 46 -16.71 -15.58 -9.02
C VAL A 46 -18.11 -16.01 -9.44
N GLY A 47 -18.19 -16.83 -10.49
CA GLY A 47 -19.44 -17.35 -11.03
C GLY A 47 -20.17 -16.41 -11.99
N SER A 48 -19.54 -15.31 -12.42
CA SER A 48 -20.04 -14.43 -13.47
C SER A 48 -18.96 -14.10 -14.50
N ASP A 49 -19.34 -13.31 -15.51
CA ASP A 49 -18.43 -12.75 -16.52
C ASP A 49 -18.06 -11.29 -16.20
N LEU A 50 -18.13 -10.87 -14.94
CA LEU A 50 -17.80 -9.51 -14.53
C LEU A 50 -16.34 -9.38 -14.10
N LEU A 51 -15.64 -8.42 -14.71
CA LEU A 51 -14.35 -7.91 -14.29
C LEU A 51 -14.54 -6.52 -13.67
N LEU A 52 -14.06 -6.37 -12.45
CA LEU A 52 -14.03 -5.13 -11.69
C LEU A 52 -12.66 -4.47 -11.85
N ALA A 53 -12.61 -3.15 -12.01
CA ALA A 53 -11.37 -2.40 -12.10
C ALA A 53 -11.43 -1.08 -11.35
N THR A 54 -10.44 -0.79 -10.50
CA THR A 54 -10.32 0.54 -9.87
C THR A 54 -9.76 1.54 -10.88
N ASN A 55 -10.48 2.61 -11.13
CA ASN A 55 -9.98 3.80 -11.80
C ASN A 55 -9.47 4.78 -10.75
N THR A 56 -8.23 4.53 -10.30
CA THR A 56 -7.58 5.23 -9.19
C THR A 56 -7.57 6.74 -9.38
N ALA A 57 -7.32 7.19 -10.61
CA ALA A 57 -7.25 8.60 -10.93
C ALA A 57 -8.61 9.30 -10.82
N ASP A 58 -9.68 8.65 -11.26
CA ASP A 58 -10.99 9.30 -11.39
C ASP A 58 -11.91 9.03 -10.19
N GLY A 59 -11.53 8.12 -9.29
CA GLY A 59 -12.36 7.76 -8.14
C GLY A 59 -13.58 6.92 -8.54
N TYR A 60 -13.42 6.03 -9.51
CA TYR A 60 -14.47 5.13 -9.98
C TYR A 60 -14.10 3.65 -9.81
N LEU A 61 -15.12 2.83 -9.59
CA LEU A 61 -15.10 1.41 -9.91
C LEU A 61 -15.66 1.23 -11.33
N GLU A 62 -14.84 0.72 -12.23
CA GLU A 62 -15.27 0.33 -13.57
C GLU A 62 -15.69 -1.13 -13.58
N VAL A 63 -16.81 -1.42 -14.21
CA VAL A 63 -17.35 -2.78 -14.35
C VAL A 63 -17.38 -3.16 -15.81
N HIS A 64 -16.82 -4.32 -16.14
CA HIS A 64 -16.70 -4.83 -17.49
C HIS A 64 -17.27 -6.24 -17.62
N ASP A 65 -17.91 -6.53 -18.75
CA ASP A 65 -18.20 -7.89 -19.20
C ASP A 65 -16.98 -8.48 -19.91
N VAL A 66 -16.61 -9.70 -19.57
CA VAL A 66 -15.49 -10.43 -20.21
C VAL A 66 -15.93 -11.72 -20.92
N SER A 67 -17.24 -11.94 -21.09
CA SER A 67 -17.81 -13.15 -21.71
C SER A 67 -17.32 -13.36 -23.15
N SER A 68 -17.03 -12.25 -23.86
CA SER A 68 -16.55 -12.25 -25.24
C SER A 68 -15.03 -12.42 -25.39
N GLY A 69 -14.29 -12.54 -24.28
CA GLY A 69 -12.83 -12.60 -24.26
C GLY A 69 -12.12 -11.24 -24.33
N ASN A 70 -12.84 -10.16 -24.62
CA ASN A 70 -12.37 -8.78 -24.48
C ASN A 70 -13.22 -8.04 -23.45
N PRO A 71 -12.64 -7.24 -22.53
CA PRO A 71 -13.41 -6.43 -21.59
C PRO A 71 -14.30 -5.41 -22.32
N GLN A 72 -15.61 -5.53 -22.14
CA GLN A 72 -16.60 -4.57 -22.60
C GLN A 72 -17.08 -3.76 -21.39
N HIS A 73 -16.87 -2.45 -21.40
CA HIS A 73 -17.32 -1.59 -20.32
C HIS A 73 -18.85 -1.62 -20.19
N LEU A 74 -19.34 -1.82 -18.97
CA LEU A 74 -20.77 -1.84 -18.63
C LEU A 74 -21.20 -0.56 -17.90
N MET A 75 -20.44 -0.18 -16.87
CA MET A 75 -20.76 0.99 -16.04
C MET A 75 -19.55 1.47 -15.23
N SER A 76 -19.59 2.75 -14.85
CA SER A 76 -18.68 3.39 -13.91
C SER A 76 -19.46 3.78 -12.66
N ILE A 77 -18.98 3.35 -11.49
CA ILE A 77 -19.63 3.60 -10.20
C ILE A 77 -18.72 4.53 -9.39
N PRO A 78 -19.18 5.75 -9.03
CA PRO A 78 -18.36 6.67 -8.24
C PRO A 78 -18.09 6.09 -6.85
N VAL A 79 -16.83 6.07 -6.44
CA VAL A 79 -16.37 5.61 -5.12
C VAL A 79 -15.64 6.73 -4.39
N GLY A 80 -14.78 6.41 -3.42
CA GLY A 80 -13.95 7.41 -2.74
C GLY A 80 -12.73 7.80 -3.58
N LEU A 81 -11.92 8.69 -3.03
CA LEU A 81 -10.69 9.15 -3.67
C LEU A 81 -9.62 8.06 -3.64
N ASP A 82 -8.95 7.93 -4.78
CA ASP A 82 -7.80 7.05 -4.97
C ASP A 82 -8.09 5.58 -4.61
N PRO A 83 -9.02 4.93 -5.33
CA PRO A 83 -9.28 3.51 -5.13
C PRO A 83 -8.08 2.68 -5.59
N VAL A 84 -7.54 1.85 -4.69
CA VAL A 84 -6.30 1.07 -4.91
C VAL A 84 -6.52 -0.44 -4.89
N SER A 85 -7.68 -0.89 -4.41
CA SER A 85 -8.04 -2.29 -4.31
C SER A 85 -9.55 -2.49 -4.47
N VAL A 86 -9.94 -3.56 -5.15
CA VAL A 86 -11.32 -4.05 -5.21
C VAL A 86 -11.35 -5.54 -4.89
N ARG A 87 -12.37 -6.00 -4.15
CA ARG A 87 -12.73 -7.42 -4.04
C ARG A 87 -14.23 -7.61 -4.18
N ALA A 88 -14.63 -8.57 -5.01
CA ALA A 88 -15.95 -9.15 -4.98
C ALA A 88 -16.10 -10.00 -3.70
N ARG A 89 -17.04 -9.63 -2.83
CA ARG A 89 -17.41 -10.45 -1.68
C ARG A 89 -18.26 -11.64 -2.12
N ASN A 90 -19.17 -11.39 -3.05
CA ASN A 90 -20.07 -12.36 -3.64
C ASN A 90 -20.49 -11.87 -5.05
N SER A 91 -21.47 -12.54 -5.68
CA SER A 91 -21.89 -12.24 -7.05
C SER A 91 -22.49 -10.85 -7.26
N SER A 92 -22.97 -10.18 -6.21
CA SER A 92 -23.70 -8.91 -6.29
C SER A 92 -23.08 -7.79 -5.44
N GLU A 93 -21.97 -8.05 -4.75
CA GLU A 93 -21.36 -7.11 -3.80
C GLU A 93 -19.85 -7.05 -3.97
N ALA A 94 -19.32 -5.83 -4.10
CA ALA A 94 -17.88 -5.57 -4.13
C ALA A 94 -17.51 -4.51 -3.09
N TRP A 95 -16.31 -4.63 -2.53
CA TRP A 95 -15.75 -3.64 -1.60
C TRP A 95 -14.53 -3.01 -2.27
N VAL A 96 -14.50 -1.69 -2.32
CA VAL A 96 -13.45 -0.88 -2.96
C VAL A 96 -12.73 -0.06 -1.92
N VAL A 97 -11.43 -0.26 -1.77
CA VAL A 97 -10.58 0.44 -0.82
C VAL A 97 -10.14 1.77 -1.41
N ASN A 98 -10.54 2.87 -0.77
CA ASN A 98 -10.24 4.24 -1.18
C ASN A 98 -9.16 4.80 -0.25
N ARG A 99 -7.89 4.81 -0.71
CA ARG A 99 -6.73 5.08 0.16
C ARG A 99 -6.78 6.49 0.73
N ILE A 100 -6.97 7.50 -0.11
CA ILE A 100 -6.92 8.91 0.31
C ILE A 100 -8.18 9.34 1.07
N SER A 101 -9.27 8.59 0.96
CA SER A 101 -10.52 8.88 1.68
C SER A 101 -10.66 8.12 3.00
N ASP A 102 -9.66 7.35 3.42
CA ASP A 102 -9.68 6.51 4.63
C ASP A 102 -10.98 5.70 4.76
N SER A 103 -11.40 5.10 3.65
CA SER A 103 -12.71 4.47 3.60
C SER A 103 -12.80 3.35 2.58
N ILE A 104 -13.83 2.51 2.75
CA ILE A 104 -14.19 1.47 1.82
C ILE A 104 -15.59 1.73 1.27
N SER A 105 -15.73 1.73 -0.04
CA SER A 105 -17.03 1.79 -0.71
C SER A 105 -17.57 0.38 -0.89
N ILE A 106 -18.73 0.11 -0.29
CA ILE A 106 -19.46 -1.16 -0.46
C ILE A 106 -20.47 -0.96 -1.58
N VAL A 107 -20.25 -1.64 -2.68
CA VAL A 107 -20.95 -1.47 -3.95
C VAL A 107 -21.95 -2.60 -4.14
N ASP A 108 -23.18 -2.22 -4.51
CA ASP A 108 -24.17 -3.13 -5.08
C ASP A 108 -23.95 -3.22 -6.59
N LEU A 109 -23.52 -4.39 -7.08
CA LEU A 109 -23.18 -4.63 -8.48
C LEU A 109 -24.42 -4.80 -9.37
N ASP A 110 -25.58 -5.16 -8.81
CA ASP A 110 -26.80 -5.30 -9.59
C ASP A 110 -27.43 -3.93 -9.86
N LEU A 111 -27.38 -3.04 -8.86
CA LEU A 111 -27.97 -1.71 -8.93
C LEU A 111 -26.97 -0.62 -9.35
N GLY A 112 -25.67 -0.91 -9.33
CA GLY A 112 -24.62 -0.01 -9.83
C GLY A 112 -24.37 1.22 -8.95
N TYR A 113 -24.46 1.09 -7.63
CA TYR A 113 -24.18 2.21 -6.70
C TYR A 113 -23.51 1.77 -5.40
N VAL A 114 -22.85 2.72 -4.73
CA VAL A 114 -22.28 2.54 -3.38
C VAL A 114 -23.42 2.55 -2.36
N ARG A 115 -23.78 1.40 -1.81
CA ARG A 115 -24.85 1.28 -0.81
C ARG A 115 -24.41 1.70 0.59
N TRP A 116 -23.12 1.66 0.87
CA TRP A 116 -22.54 2.06 2.14
C TRP A 116 -21.10 2.51 1.95
N THR A 117 -20.66 3.46 2.77
CA THR A 117 -19.24 3.82 2.85
C THR A 117 -18.74 3.60 4.28
N LEU A 118 -17.89 2.59 4.43
CA LEU A 118 -17.32 2.18 5.69
C LEU A 118 -16.08 3.05 5.99
N ARG A 119 -16.02 3.65 7.17
CA ARG A 119 -14.83 4.38 7.63
C ARG A 119 -13.82 3.40 8.19
N VAL A 120 -12.54 3.61 7.89
CA VAL A 120 -11.42 2.80 8.37
C VAL A 120 -10.32 3.73 8.92
N GLU A 121 -9.20 3.15 9.35
CA GLU A 121 -8.01 3.92 9.75
C GLU A 121 -7.23 4.40 8.51
N ASP A 122 -6.21 5.25 8.76
CA ASP A 122 -5.46 5.99 7.75
C ASP A 122 -4.84 5.11 6.67
N GLU A 123 -4.95 5.57 5.42
CA GLU A 123 -4.39 4.97 4.20
C GLU A 123 -4.65 3.45 4.08
N PRO A 124 -5.92 3.00 3.96
CA PRO A 124 -6.19 1.60 3.73
C PRO A 124 -5.65 1.15 2.36
N ALA A 125 -5.13 -0.08 2.31
CA ALA A 125 -4.40 -0.58 1.15
C ALA A 125 -5.07 -1.78 0.48
N ASP A 126 -5.63 -2.71 1.26
CA ASP A 126 -6.27 -3.91 0.72
C ASP A 126 -7.39 -4.42 1.63
N ILE A 127 -8.22 -5.29 1.07
CA ILE A 127 -9.27 -6.01 1.78
C ILE A 127 -9.37 -7.46 1.32
N ILE A 128 -9.65 -8.39 2.22
CA ILE A 128 -10.06 -9.76 1.90
C ILE A 128 -11.16 -10.27 2.84
N PHE A 129 -11.91 -11.27 2.38
CA PHE A 129 -12.95 -11.97 3.16
C PHE A 129 -12.50 -13.38 3.53
N ALA A 130 -12.47 -13.72 4.82
CA ALA A 130 -11.99 -15.01 5.32
C ALA A 130 -12.69 -15.42 6.63
N GLY A 131 -12.56 -16.69 7.05
CA GLY A 131 -13.10 -17.22 8.30
C GLY A 131 -14.51 -17.83 8.19
N ASN A 132 -14.93 -18.47 9.29
CA ASN A 132 -16.29 -18.97 9.50
C ASN A 132 -16.70 -18.74 10.99
N PRO A 133 -17.53 -17.72 11.30
CA PRO A 133 -18.21 -16.82 10.37
C PRO A 133 -17.24 -15.94 9.57
N GLU A 134 -17.65 -15.52 8.38
CA GLU A 134 -16.84 -14.66 7.51
C GLU A 134 -16.56 -13.31 8.18
N ARG A 135 -15.35 -12.79 7.94
CA ARG A 135 -14.87 -11.48 8.39
C ARG A 135 -14.17 -10.77 7.23
N ALA A 136 -14.27 -9.44 7.21
CA ALA A 136 -13.53 -8.59 6.29
C ALA A 136 -12.27 -8.07 6.99
N TYR A 137 -11.10 -8.41 6.45
CA TYR A 137 -9.80 -7.97 6.95
C TYR A 137 -9.29 -6.86 6.07
N VAL A 138 -8.97 -5.71 6.65
CA VAL A 138 -8.54 -4.50 5.95
C VAL A 138 -7.15 -4.13 6.44
N SER A 139 -6.19 -3.97 5.53
CA SER A 139 -4.89 -3.41 5.88
C SER A 139 -4.94 -1.89 5.86
N CYS A 140 -4.50 -1.27 6.95
CA CYS A 140 -4.40 0.18 7.12
C CYS A 140 -2.92 0.55 7.20
N SER A 141 -2.36 1.03 6.08
CA SER A 141 -0.92 1.27 5.96
C SER A 141 -0.45 2.40 6.87
N GLY A 142 -1.18 3.51 6.96
CA GLY A 142 -0.76 4.69 7.73
C GLY A 142 -0.81 4.52 9.26
N THR A 143 -1.38 3.41 9.73
CA THR A 143 -1.57 3.13 11.18
C THR A 143 -1.02 1.78 11.62
N ASP A 144 -0.29 1.10 10.73
CA ASP A 144 0.36 -0.19 10.97
C ASP A 144 -0.57 -1.22 11.61
N ALA A 145 -1.76 -1.38 11.02
CA ALA A 145 -2.80 -2.22 11.58
C ALA A 145 -3.60 -2.99 10.54
N ILE A 146 -4.20 -4.10 10.99
CA ILE A 146 -5.31 -4.76 10.32
C ILE A 146 -6.59 -4.48 11.12
N LEU A 147 -7.60 -3.96 10.44
CA LEU A 147 -8.96 -3.87 10.98
C LEU A 147 -9.78 -5.08 10.51
N VAL A 148 -10.56 -5.64 11.43
CA VAL A 148 -11.41 -6.81 11.17
C VAL A 148 -12.86 -6.43 11.45
N PHE A 149 -13.67 -6.45 10.40
CA PHE A 149 -15.10 -6.10 10.44
C PHE A 149 -15.98 -7.35 10.32
N ASP A 150 -17.16 -7.27 10.92
CA ASP A 150 -18.26 -8.17 10.56
C ASP A 150 -19.00 -7.57 9.36
N PRO A 151 -18.95 -8.20 8.18
CA PRO A 151 -19.56 -7.65 6.99
C PRO A 151 -21.10 -7.74 7.00
N GLU A 152 -21.69 -8.45 7.97
CA GLU A 152 -23.14 -8.49 8.21
C GLU A 152 -23.62 -7.43 9.23
N ASP A 153 -22.69 -6.78 9.96
CA ASP A 153 -22.99 -5.70 10.91
C ASP A 153 -21.98 -4.55 10.74
N LEU A 154 -22.16 -3.77 9.68
CA LEU A 154 -21.29 -2.65 9.31
C LEU A 154 -21.29 -1.50 10.33
N ALA A 155 -22.18 -1.52 11.33
CA ALA A 155 -22.22 -0.53 12.41
C ALA A 155 -21.40 -0.98 13.63
N ALA A 156 -21.03 -2.26 13.73
CA ALA A 156 -20.19 -2.77 14.80
C ALA A 156 -18.77 -2.18 14.71
N ALA A 157 -18.16 -1.94 15.87
CA ALA A 157 -16.76 -1.52 15.93
C ALA A 157 -15.85 -2.66 15.44
N PRO A 158 -14.82 -2.36 14.62
CA PRO A 158 -13.87 -3.39 14.19
C PRO A 158 -13.01 -3.88 15.35
N VAL A 159 -12.49 -5.10 15.20
CA VAL A 159 -11.33 -5.53 15.98
C VAL A 159 -10.08 -4.98 15.32
N ARG A 160 -9.19 -4.38 16.11
CA ARG A 160 -7.91 -3.86 15.65
C ARG A 160 -6.77 -4.80 16.02
N ILE A 161 -5.97 -5.18 15.03
CA ILE A 161 -4.75 -5.99 15.20
C ILE A 161 -3.56 -5.10 14.83
N SER A 162 -2.73 -4.74 15.80
CA SER A 162 -1.49 -4.01 15.52
C SER A 162 -0.48 -4.92 14.81
N ILE A 163 0.17 -4.40 13.77
CA ILE A 163 1.24 -5.05 13.05
C ILE A 163 2.58 -4.56 13.59
N ILE A 164 3.55 -5.48 13.69
CA ILE A 164 4.93 -5.15 14.02
C ILE A 164 5.67 -5.03 12.70
N GLY A 165 5.74 -3.80 12.18
CA GLY A 165 6.29 -3.44 10.87
C GLY A 165 5.51 -2.28 10.29
N GLU A 166 6.05 -1.64 9.26
CA GLU A 166 5.49 -0.42 8.67
C GLU A 166 4.82 -0.71 7.31
N GLU A 167 3.71 -0.01 7.06
CA GLU A 167 2.92 -0.12 5.84
C GLU A 167 2.48 -1.58 5.50
N PRO A 168 1.56 -2.19 6.27
CA PRO A 168 0.88 -3.40 5.81
C PRO A 168 0.12 -3.10 4.51
N ARG A 169 0.35 -3.90 3.46
CA ARG A 169 -0.23 -3.70 2.13
C ARG A 169 -1.10 -4.87 1.70
N GLY A 170 -0.55 -5.79 0.91
CA GLY A 170 -1.31 -6.88 0.29
C GLY A 170 -1.79 -7.91 1.30
N LEU A 171 -3.03 -8.38 1.12
CA LEU A 171 -3.62 -9.45 1.92
C LEU A 171 -3.92 -10.67 1.04
N ALA A 172 -3.71 -11.86 1.59
CA ALA A 172 -4.09 -13.13 0.97
C ALA A 172 -4.70 -14.08 2.00
N LYS A 173 -5.53 -15.03 1.57
CA LYS A 173 -6.05 -16.09 2.44
C LYS A 173 -5.61 -17.47 2.00
N SER A 174 -5.55 -18.39 2.96
CA SER A 174 -5.42 -19.82 2.67
C SER A 174 -6.63 -20.34 1.88
N PRO A 175 -6.50 -21.43 1.11
CA PRO A 175 -7.60 -21.98 0.31
C PRO A 175 -8.84 -22.39 1.14
N ASP A 176 -8.63 -22.81 2.39
CA ASP A 176 -9.70 -23.14 3.33
C ASP A 176 -10.30 -21.89 4.02
N GLY A 177 -9.75 -20.71 3.76
CA GLY A 177 -10.16 -19.43 4.34
C GLY A 177 -9.86 -19.28 5.83
N SER A 178 -9.13 -20.20 6.46
CA SER A 178 -8.88 -20.18 7.90
C SER A 178 -7.74 -19.26 8.32
N THR A 179 -6.84 -18.93 7.40
CA THR A 179 -5.63 -18.14 7.65
C THR A 179 -5.58 -16.93 6.72
N VAL A 180 -5.22 -15.77 7.27
CA VAL A 180 -4.95 -14.54 6.54
C VAL A 180 -3.46 -14.24 6.62
N TYR A 181 -2.85 -13.97 5.47
CA TYR A 181 -1.47 -13.53 5.32
C TYR A 181 -1.46 -12.04 4.98
N CYS A 182 -0.53 -11.29 5.59
CA CYS A 182 -0.30 -9.87 5.30
C CYS A 182 1.14 -9.69 4.81
N ALA A 183 1.29 -9.03 3.66
CA ALA A 183 2.57 -8.53 3.19
C ALA A 183 2.80 -7.13 3.76
N ILE A 184 3.92 -6.97 4.46
CA ILE A 184 4.34 -5.71 5.09
C ILE A 184 5.43 -5.12 4.19
N PHE A 185 5.27 -3.88 3.74
CA PHE A 185 6.21 -3.28 2.79
C PHE A 185 7.53 -2.93 3.48
N GLU A 186 7.46 -2.33 4.66
CA GLU A 186 8.60 -1.97 5.49
C GLU A 186 8.65 -2.91 6.70
N SER A 187 8.84 -4.20 6.42
CA SER A 187 8.95 -5.22 7.46
C SER A 187 10.35 -5.21 8.08
N GLY A 188 10.43 -4.97 9.39
CA GLY A 188 11.54 -5.48 10.18
C GLY A 188 11.60 -6.99 10.07
N ASN A 189 12.71 -7.54 9.61
CA ASN A 189 12.95 -8.99 9.60
C ASN A 189 13.72 -9.46 10.85
N GLY A 190 13.71 -8.65 11.91
CA GLY A 190 14.55 -8.89 13.06
C GLY A 190 15.98 -8.43 12.84
N THR A 191 16.33 -7.57 11.87
CA THR A 191 17.75 -7.23 11.60
C THR A 191 18.06 -5.77 11.78
N THR A 192 19.21 -5.49 12.39
CA THR A 192 19.72 -4.12 12.57
C THR A 192 21.20 -4.02 12.22
N LEU A 193 21.63 -2.81 11.88
CA LEU A 193 23.03 -2.49 11.61
C LEU A 193 23.68 -1.95 12.88
N LEU A 194 24.70 -2.65 13.36
CA LEU A 194 25.61 -2.16 14.39
C LEU A 194 26.72 -1.32 13.76
N GLY A 195 26.88 -0.10 14.28
CA GLY A 195 27.89 0.85 13.83
C GLY A 195 29.30 0.27 13.97
N GLY A 196 30.07 0.36 12.89
CA GLY A 196 31.42 -0.14 12.80
C GLY A 196 32.27 0.72 11.87
N GLY A 197 33.56 0.87 12.20
CA GLY A 197 34.53 1.59 11.37
C GLY A 197 34.48 3.12 11.55
N PHE A 198 35.27 3.64 12.49
CA PHE A 198 35.89 4.97 12.46
C PHE A 198 36.99 5.06 13.53
N ASP A 199 38.11 5.70 13.18
CA ASP A 199 39.11 6.27 14.10
C ASP A 199 39.19 7.78 13.79
N GLU A 200 38.77 8.59 14.75
CA GLU A 200 38.66 10.06 14.66
C GLU A 200 40.02 10.75 14.56
N THR A 201 41.11 10.03 14.85
CA THR A 201 42.46 10.60 14.86
C THR A 201 43.13 10.64 13.48
N ALA A 202 42.53 10.05 12.44
CA ALA A 202 43.06 10.04 11.07
C ALA A 202 42.74 11.31 10.25
N MET A 203 42.80 12.50 10.87
CA MET A 203 42.70 13.80 10.17
C MET A 203 43.95 14.05 9.31
N GLY A 204 43.98 13.39 8.15
CA GLY A 204 45.06 13.45 7.18
C GLY A 204 44.64 13.06 5.76
N GLY A 205 43.35 13.24 5.40
CA GLY A 205 42.88 13.33 4.01
C GLY A 205 42.78 12.02 3.22
N GLY A 206 41.53 11.68 2.85
CA GLY A 206 41.23 11.02 1.57
C GLY A 206 40.69 9.58 1.65
N SER A 207 39.36 9.45 1.44
CA SER A 207 38.57 8.20 1.31
C SER A 207 38.21 7.52 2.65
N GLY A 208 37.00 7.52 3.19
CA GLY A 208 35.66 7.70 2.62
C GLY A 208 34.80 6.48 2.97
N VAL A 209 34.40 6.30 4.25
CA VAL A 209 33.37 5.33 4.66
C VAL A 209 32.58 5.90 5.85
N ILE A 210 31.25 5.79 5.75
CA ILE A 210 30.22 6.28 6.67
C ILE A 210 30.09 5.35 7.89
N GLY A 211 30.70 5.69 9.02
CA GLY A 211 30.45 5.03 10.31
C GLY A 211 29.29 5.70 11.05
N PHE A 212 28.27 4.94 11.45
CA PHE A 212 27.14 5.44 12.25
C PHE A 212 27.51 5.41 13.74
N PRO A 213 27.54 6.54 14.48
CA PRO A 213 27.76 6.52 15.93
C PRO A 213 26.54 5.95 16.67
N PRO A 214 26.72 5.04 17.66
CA PRO A 214 27.99 4.57 18.22
C PRO A 214 28.69 3.46 17.42
N ASN A 215 30.03 3.47 17.41
CA ASN A 215 30.87 2.42 16.82
C ASN A 215 31.04 1.23 17.80
N VAL A 216 29.96 0.49 18.01
CA VAL A 216 29.91 -0.62 18.98
C VAL A 216 30.70 -1.84 18.53
N VAL A 217 30.96 -2.00 17.21
CA VAL A 217 31.76 -3.12 16.69
C VAL A 217 33.23 -3.02 17.12
N ASN A 218 33.76 -1.80 17.23
CA ASN A 218 35.12 -1.56 17.72
C ASN A 218 35.23 -1.49 19.25
N ASP A 219 34.13 -1.61 20.00
CA ASP A 219 34.15 -1.52 21.45
C ASP A 219 34.91 -2.71 22.07
N PRO A 220 35.97 -2.48 22.88
CA PRO A 220 36.66 -3.54 23.60
C PRO A 220 35.77 -4.32 24.57
N ALA A 221 34.64 -3.76 25.00
CA ALA A 221 33.63 -4.45 25.80
C ALA A 221 32.66 -5.29 24.95
N GLY A 222 32.72 -5.17 23.63
CA GLY A 222 31.91 -5.95 22.70
C GLY A 222 32.34 -7.41 22.60
N PRO A 223 31.51 -8.29 21.98
CA PRO A 223 31.71 -9.74 21.99
C PRO A 223 33.04 -10.22 21.38
N TYR A 224 33.61 -9.44 20.47
CA TYR A 224 34.91 -9.72 19.86
C TYR A 224 36.05 -8.86 20.38
N GLY A 225 35.87 -8.16 21.51
CA GLY A 225 36.92 -7.35 22.13
C GLY A 225 37.47 -6.25 21.22
N GLY A 226 36.61 -5.63 20.40
CA GLY A 226 36.96 -4.56 19.46
C GLY A 226 37.67 -5.01 18.17
N ILE A 227 37.72 -6.32 17.88
CA ILE A 227 38.25 -6.84 16.62
C ILE A 227 37.28 -6.49 15.46
N ASN A 228 37.71 -5.62 14.56
CA ASN A 228 36.97 -5.20 13.35
C ASN A 228 37.86 -5.37 12.10
N PRO A 229 37.45 -6.14 11.07
CA PRO A 229 36.16 -6.85 10.92
C PRO A 229 35.95 -7.91 12.02
N PRO A 230 34.70 -8.07 12.51
CA PRO A 230 34.34 -9.21 13.35
C PRO A 230 34.90 -10.51 12.79
N PRO A 231 35.41 -11.44 13.62
CA PRO A 231 35.96 -12.70 13.16
C PRO A 231 34.92 -13.46 12.35
N ASN A 232 35.11 -13.53 11.03
CA ASN A 232 34.19 -14.25 10.17
C ASN A 232 34.60 -15.74 10.16
N ALA A 233 34.28 -16.46 11.23
CA ALA A 233 34.82 -17.78 11.54
C ALA A 233 33.99 -18.95 10.98
N GLY A 234 32.84 -18.68 10.36
CA GLY A 234 32.04 -19.69 9.69
C GLY A 234 32.80 -20.36 8.55
N THR A 235 32.78 -21.69 8.45
CA THR A 235 33.27 -22.42 7.27
C THR A 235 32.18 -22.62 6.21
N GLY A 236 31.03 -21.96 6.37
CA GLY A 236 29.79 -22.21 5.62
C GLY A 236 29.46 -21.18 4.53
N PHE A 237 30.40 -20.34 4.10
CA PHE A 237 30.13 -19.38 3.02
C PHE A 237 29.78 -20.10 1.72
N GLU A 238 28.66 -19.72 1.12
CA GLU A 238 28.26 -20.12 -0.22
C GLU A 238 28.04 -18.87 -1.07
N PRO A 239 29.00 -18.51 -1.95
CA PRO A 239 30.23 -19.24 -2.29
C PRO A 239 31.35 -19.10 -1.22
N PRO A 240 32.33 -20.03 -1.18
CA PRO A 240 33.46 -19.97 -0.25
C PRO A 240 34.29 -18.68 -0.36
N LEU A 241 34.83 -18.21 0.77
CA LEU A 241 35.75 -17.07 0.84
C LEU A 241 36.93 -17.25 -0.13
N ASN A 242 37.18 -16.25 -0.97
CA ASN A 242 38.34 -16.24 -1.87
C ASN A 242 39.61 -15.88 -1.08
N PRO A 243 40.59 -16.80 -0.93
CA PRO A 243 41.80 -16.58 -0.15
C PRO A 243 42.75 -15.54 -0.77
N ALA A 244 42.53 -15.12 -2.02
CA ALA A 244 43.28 -14.05 -2.66
C ALA A 244 42.77 -12.64 -2.29
N VAL A 245 41.63 -12.54 -1.61
CA VAL A 245 41.14 -11.26 -1.06
C VAL A 245 41.92 -10.99 0.22
N GLY A 246 42.56 -9.82 0.31
CA GLY A 246 43.29 -9.39 1.51
C GLY A 246 42.37 -9.19 2.72
N THR A 247 42.93 -8.70 3.82
CA THR A 247 42.12 -8.39 5.03
C THR A 247 40.98 -7.44 4.66
N PRO A 248 39.71 -7.79 4.94
CA PRO A 248 38.59 -6.90 4.70
C PRO A 248 38.77 -5.58 5.47
N PRO A 249 38.27 -4.45 4.94
CA PRO A 249 38.27 -3.20 5.68
C PRO A 249 37.38 -3.33 6.93
N PRO A 250 37.58 -2.47 7.95
CA PRO A 250 36.64 -2.35 9.06
C PRO A 250 35.24 -1.99 8.54
N VAL A 251 34.22 -2.66 9.05
CA VAL A 251 32.83 -2.51 8.62
C VAL A 251 31.89 -2.48 9.83
N GLY A 252 30.66 -1.99 9.61
CA GLY A 252 29.53 -2.30 10.48
C GLY A 252 29.14 -3.76 10.39
N LEU A 253 28.27 -4.20 11.28
CA LEU A 253 27.81 -5.59 11.37
C LEU A 253 26.29 -5.64 11.33
N ILE A 254 25.72 -6.55 10.53
CA ILE A 254 24.29 -6.86 10.61
C ILE A 254 24.11 -7.94 11.67
N VAL A 255 23.14 -7.75 12.56
CA VAL A 255 22.73 -8.74 13.56
C VAL A 255 21.24 -9.02 13.44
N GLN A 256 20.86 -10.26 13.69
CA GLN A 256 19.47 -10.72 13.66
C GLN A 256 18.97 -11.09 15.05
N ARG A 257 17.78 -10.61 15.40
CA ARG A 257 17.06 -10.94 16.60
C ARG A 257 16.65 -12.41 16.58
N PHE A 258 17.13 -13.15 17.58
CA PHE A 258 16.76 -14.53 17.83
C PHE A 258 15.69 -14.64 18.92
N ASP A 259 15.76 -13.77 19.94
CA ASP A 259 14.79 -13.65 21.03
C ASP A 259 14.72 -12.19 21.52
N GLN A 260 13.90 -11.88 22.53
CA GLN A 260 13.59 -10.51 22.93
C GLN A 260 14.81 -9.61 23.10
N ASP A 261 15.87 -10.12 23.74
CA ASP A 261 17.11 -9.41 24.02
C ASP A 261 18.35 -10.08 23.39
N VAL A 262 18.16 -11.06 22.51
CA VAL A 262 19.25 -11.83 21.90
C VAL A 262 19.37 -11.47 20.42
N TRP A 263 20.50 -10.91 20.04
CA TRP A 263 20.78 -10.45 18.67
C TRP A 263 22.05 -11.11 18.17
N LEU A 264 21.91 -12.06 17.26
CA LEU A 264 23.00 -12.89 16.81
C LEU A 264 23.58 -12.35 15.51
N ASP A 265 24.91 -12.35 15.40
CA ASP A 265 25.55 -12.28 14.09
C ASP A 265 25.57 -13.65 13.39
N ASP A 266 26.13 -13.70 12.19
CA ASP A 266 26.24 -14.94 11.39
C ASP A 266 27.08 -16.05 12.07
N ASN A 267 27.88 -15.73 13.09
CA ASN A 267 28.61 -16.72 13.88
C ASN A 267 27.81 -17.22 15.09
N GLY A 268 26.61 -16.71 15.33
CA GLY A 268 25.79 -17.03 16.50
C GLY A 268 26.25 -16.31 17.77
N THR A 269 27.05 -15.25 17.66
CA THR A 269 27.51 -14.46 18.80
C THR A 269 26.46 -13.41 19.16
N ASP A 270 26.16 -13.28 20.45
CA ASP A 270 25.12 -12.35 20.93
C ASP A 270 25.66 -10.92 21.12
N TRP A 271 25.01 -9.99 20.44
CA TRP A 271 25.21 -8.54 20.46
C TRP A 271 24.06 -7.78 21.14
N GLY A 272 23.07 -8.50 21.69
CA GLY A 272 21.88 -7.92 22.30
C GLY A 272 22.14 -6.78 23.29
N PRO A 273 23.15 -6.85 24.19
CA PRO A 273 23.47 -5.74 25.10
C PRO A 273 23.86 -4.43 24.41
N LEU A 274 24.25 -4.47 23.13
CA LEU A 274 24.65 -3.32 22.32
C LEU A 274 23.56 -2.87 21.34
N VAL A 275 22.49 -3.64 21.18
CA VAL A 275 21.28 -3.25 20.46
C VAL A 275 20.34 -2.55 21.43
N SER A 276 20.01 -1.29 21.17
CA SER A 276 19.20 -0.49 22.08
C SER A 276 18.30 0.49 21.34
N GLY A 277 17.36 1.09 22.06
CA GLY A 277 16.44 2.10 21.55
C GLY A 277 15.04 1.56 21.21
N PRO A 278 14.03 2.44 21.11
CA PRO A 278 12.64 2.05 20.93
C PRO A 278 12.38 1.36 19.58
N GLN A 279 13.22 1.63 18.58
CA GLN A 279 13.13 1.10 17.22
C GLN A 279 13.78 -0.28 17.06
N ALA A 280 14.55 -0.75 18.05
CA ALA A 280 15.15 -2.08 18.00
C ALA A 280 14.10 -3.20 17.91
N LEU A 281 12.87 -2.95 18.36
CA LEU A 281 11.77 -3.91 18.23
C LEU A 281 11.16 -3.98 16.81
N LEU A 282 11.40 -2.96 15.99
CA LEU A 282 10.92 -2.84 14.61
C LEU A 282 11.97 -3.25 13.58
N SER A 283 13.23 -3.43 14.01
CA SER A 283 14.32 -3.99 13.21
C SER A 283 14.11 -5.48 13.00
#